data_AF-A0A317Z9H9-F1
#
_entry.id   AF-A0A317Z9H9-F1
#
_cell.length_a   1.000
_cell.length_b   1.000
_cell.length_c   1.000
_cell.angle_alpha   90.00
_cell.angle_beta   90.00
_cell.angle_gamma   90.00
#
_symmetry.space_group_name_H-M   'P 1'
#
loop_
_entity.id
_entity.type
_entity.pdbx_description
1 polymer ?
#
loop_
_entity_poly.entity_id
_entity_poly.type
_entity_poly.pdbx_seq_one_letter_code
_entity_poly.pdbx_strand_id
1 'polypeptide(L)'
;MHFETIIGLEVHVELKTDSKMFSNAPVAYGAEPNTNTSVIDLAYPGVLPTVNRRAVDWSMRAAMALNMEIATESKFDRKNYFYPDNPKAYQISQLDQPIGENGYIDIEVNGETKRIGITRLHMEEDAGKSTHKDGYSLVDLNRQGTPLIEIVSEPDIRSPEEAYAYLEKLRSIIQYTGVSDGKMEEGSLRCDANVSLRPYGQKEFGTKAELKNLNSFNNVRKGLEYEVKRQEEELLNGGEILQETRRFDESTGKTILMRVKEASDDYRYFPEPDIVPLYIDEAWKARVRESIPELPDARKEKYVKEFGLPAYDAHVLTLTKEMSDFFEAAVEEGADVKMISNWLMGGVNEYLNKNQIELQDTGLTPANLAGMIKLIEDGTMSSKIAKKVFPELAQNGGDAKQI
;
A
#
# COMPACT_ATOMS: atom_id res chain seq x y z
N MET A 1 20.27 -28.07 10.44
CA MET A 1 20.96 -26.80 10.18
C MET A 1 20.03 -25.68 10.61
N HIS A 2 20.54 -24.52 10.98
CA HIS A 2 19.70 -23.34 11.20
C HIS A 2 19.85 -22.40 10.00
N PHE A 3 18.75 -21.84 9.53
CA PHE A 3 18.72 -20.90 8.41
C PHE A 3 18.22 -19.52 8.87
N GLU A 4 18.75 -18.48 8.24
CA GLU A 4 18.23 -17.12 8.28
C GLU A 4 17.30 -16.92 7.07
N THR A 5 16.10 -16.43 7.34
CA THR A 5 15.12 -16.05 6.31
C THR A 5 15.38 -14.63 5.84
N ILE A 6 15.38 -14.41 4.53
CA ILE A 6 15.64 -13.11 3.91
C ILE A 6 14.51 -12.83 2.94
N ILE A 7 13.79 -11.74 3.19
CA ILE A 7 12.61 -11.36 2.43
C ILE A 7 12.81 -9.94 1.89
N GLY A 8 12.43 -9.73 0.63
CA GLY A 8 12.24 -8.42 0.02
C GLY A 8 10.86 -8.34 -0.62
N LEU A 9 10.23 -7.17 -0.57
CA LEU A 9 8.87 -6.96 -1.08
C LEU A 9 8.89 -5.93 -2.22
N GLU A 10 8.15 -6.25 -3.28
CA GLU A 10 7.91 -5.38 -4.43
C GLU A 10 6.44 -4.96 -4.39
N VAL A 11 6.18 -3.72 -3.98
CA VAL A 11 4.83 -3.20 -3.75
C VAL A 11 4.45 -2.22 -4.84
N HIS A 12 3.35 -2.47 -5.54
CA HIS A 12 2.81 -1.55 -6.52
C HIS A 12 1.58 -0.86 -5.93
N VAL A 13 1.56 0.47 -5.98
CA VAL A 13 0.46 1.30 -5.48
C VAL A 13 -0.13 2.08 -6.64
N GLU A 14 -1.44 1.97 -6.83
CA GLU A 14 -2.21 2.74 -7.80
C GLU A 14 -2.47 4.15 -7.26
N LEU A 15 -2.08 5.17 -8.02
CA LEU A 15 -2.36 6.55 -7.67
C LEU A 15 -3.80 6.89 -8.08
N LYS A 16 -4.58 7.44 -7.15
CA LYS A 16 -5.98 7.83 -7.39
C LYS A 16 -6.14 9.17 -8.14
N THR A 17 -5.37 9.36 -9.21
CA THR A 17 -5.45 10.57 -10.04
C THR A 17 -6.68 10.53 -10.95
N ASP A 18 -7.16 11.69 -11.38
CA ASP A 18 -8.35 11.76 -12.26
C ASP A 18 -8.10 11.15 -13.66
N SER A 19 -6.87 11.31 -14.18
CA SER A 19 -6.43 10.81 -15.48
C SER A 19 -5.25 9.84 -15.37
N LYS A 20 -5.02 9.08 -16.43
CA LYS A 20 -3.91 8.13 -16.56
C LYS A 20 -2.53 8.80 -16.54
N MET A 21 -1.48 7.98 -16.49
CA MET A 21 -0.08 8.43 -16.32
C MET A 21 0.44 9.14 -17.57
N PHE A 22 0.11 8.59 -18.74
CA PHE A 22 0.64 9.05 -20.02
C PHE A 22 -0.46 9.45 -21.03
N SER A 23 -1.72 9.43 -20.62
CA SER A 23 -2.87 9.81 -21.44
C SER A 23 -3.93 10.56 -20.62
N ASN A 24 -4.88 11.20 -21.31
CA ASN A 24 -5.97 11.95 -20.68
C ASN A 24 -7.20 11.08 -20.39
N ALA A 25 -7.15 9.76 -20.62
CA ALA A 25 -8.26 8.89 -20.29
C ALA A 25 -8.44 8.78 -18.76
N PRO A 26 -9.66 8.58 -18.27
CA PRO A 26 -9.95 8.57 -16.85
C PRO A 26 -9.41 7.31 -16.17
N VAL A 27 -9.03 7.43 -14.90
CA VAL A 27 -8.85 6.29 -13.99
C VAL A 27 -10.17 6.05 -13.28
N ALA A 28 -10.82 4.93 -13.55
CA ALA A 28 -12.07 4.57 -12.87
C ALA A 28 -12.24 3.05 -12.79
N TYR A 29 -12.72 2.59 -11.63
CA TYR A 29 -13.04 1.19 -11.36
C TYR A 29 -14.45 0.81 -11.85
N GLY A 30 -14.62 -0.45 -12.25
CA GLY A 30 -15.94 -1.01 -12.56
C GLY A 30 -16.61 -0.55 -13.86
N ALA A 31 -15.90 0.20 -14.72
CA ALA A 31 -16.43 0.62 -16.02
C ALA A 31 -16.64 -0.55 -16.98
N GLU A 32 -17.48 -0.34 -18.00
CA GLU A 32 -17.64 -1.32 -19.09
C GLU A 32 -16.30 -1.54 -19.82
N PRO A 33 -15.98 -2.77 -20.26
CA PRO A 33 -14.69 -3.08 -20.88
C PRO A 33 -14.33 -2.15 -22.05
N ASN A 34 -13.08 -1.66 -22.05
CA ASN A 34 -12.50 -0.78 -23.07
C ASN A 34 -13.21 0.58 -23.29
N THR A 35 -13.96 1.09 -22.31
CA THR A 35 -14.62 2.42 -22.39
C THR A 35 -13.79 3.58 -21.85
N ASN A 36 -12.84 3.31 -20.95
CA ASN A 36 -11.89 4.27 -20.39
C ASN A 36 -10.54 4.18 -21.11
N THR A 37 -10.58 4.28 -22.44
CA THR A 37 -9.39 4.17 -23.28
C THR A 37 -9.27 5.36 -24.22
N SER A 38 -8.04 5.64 -24.63
CA SER A 38 -7.69 6.59 -25.68
C SER A 38 -6.77 5.92 -26.71
N VAL A 39 -6.50 6.60 -27.82
CA VAL A 39 -5.55 6.09 -28.84
C VAL A 39 -4.15 5.83 -28.28
N ILE A 40 -3.75 6.53 -27.21
CA ILE A 40 -2.48 6.31 -26.49
C ILE A 40 -2.51 4.98 -25.75
N ASP A 41 -3.60 4.72 -25.01
CA ASP A 41 -3.76 3.50 -24.22
C ASP A 41 -3.84 2.27 -25.11
N LEU A 42 -4.51 2.41 -26.26
CA LEU A 42 -4.64 1.38 -27.29
C LEU A 42 -3.37 1.20 -28.14
N ALA A 43 -2.30 1.97 -27.87
CA ALA A 43 -1.03 1.92 -28.58
C ALA A 43 -1.16 2.08 -30.12
N TYR A 44 -2.01 3.00 -30.57
CA TYR A 44 -2.16 3.25 -32.02
C TYR A 44 -0.86 3.78 -32.63
N PRO A 45 -0.56 3.46 -33.91
CA PRO A 45 0.62 3.99 -34.57
C PRO A 45 0.64 5.53 -34.59
N GLY A 46 1.75 6.13 -34.15
CA GLY A 46 1.98 7.59 -34.19
C GLY A 46 1.53 8.36 -32.94
N VAL A 47 1.06 7.68 -31.90
CA VAL A 47 0.73 8.31 -30.61
C VAL A 47 1.99 8.57 -29.76
N LEU A 48 1.90 9.52 -28.83
CA LEU A 48 3.00 9.90 -27.93
C LEU A 48 2.49 9.99 -26.48
N PRO A 49 3.29 9.62 -25.48
CA PRO A 49 2.95 9.74 -24.07
C PRO A 49 3.00 11.19 -23.58
N THR A 50 2.10 11.57 -22.67
CA THR A 50 2.13 12.86 -21.97
C THR A 50 2.05 12.67 -20.47
N VAL A 51 3.13 12.96 -19.75
CA VAL A 51 3.28 12.69 -18.31
C VAL A 51 2.27 13.47 -17.48
N ASN A 52 1.60 12.77 -16.57
CA ASN A 52 0.67 13.33 -15.61
C ASN A 52 1.41 14.07 -14.49
N ARG A 53 1.27 15.40 -14.46
CA ARG A 53 1.92 16.26 -13.45
C ARG A 53 1.53 15.89 -12.01
N ARG A 54 0.26 15.56 -11.76
CA ARG A 54 -0.21 15.20 -10.43
C ARG A 54 0.38 13.86 -9.99
N ALA A 55 0.52 12.90 -10.92
CA ALA A 55 1.19 11.64 -10.63
C ALA A 55 2.63 11.88 -10.17
N VAL A 56 3.40 12.75 -10.85
CA VAL A 56 4.77 13.12 -10.43
C VAL A 56 4.78 13.77 -9.03
N ASP A 57 3.91 14.77 -8.80
CA ASP A 57 3.78 15.43 -7.49
C ASP A 57 3.48 14.40 -6.37
N TRP A 58 2.59 13.43 -6.64
CA TRP A 58 2.18 12.41 -5.69
C TRP A 58 3.23 11.33 -5.46
N SER A 59 3.98 10.94 -6.49
CA SER A 59 5.12 10.03 -6.34
C SER A 59 6.22 10.66 -5.50
N MET A 60 6.52 11.96 -5.69
CA MET A 60 7.42 12.71 -4.81
C MET A 60 6.89 12.76 -3.37
N ARG A 61 5.59 13.02 -3.19
CA ARG A 61 4.95 13.08 -1.87
C ARG A 61 5.06 11.75 -1.13
N ALA A 62 4.80 10.64 -1.82
CA ALA A 62 4.95 9.29 -1.29
C ALA A 62 6.41 8.99 -0.93
N ALA A 63 7.36 9.28 -1.82
CA ALA A 63 8.78 9.06 -1.57
C ALA A 63 9.29 9.86 -0.35
N MET A 64 8.91 11.14 -0.23
CA MET A 64 9.27 11.95 0.94
C MET A 64 8.65 11.41 2.24
N ALA A 65 7.41 10.93 2.20
CA ALA A 65 6.76 10.30 3.36
C ALA A 65 7.40 8.97 3.77
N LEU A 66 8.14 8.34 2.85
CA LEU A 66 8.96 7.14 3.07
C LEU A 66 10.43 7.48 3.38
N ASN A 67 10.71 8.73 3.74
CA ASN A 67 12.03 9.23 4.11
C ASN A 67 13.10 9.08 3.01
N MET A 68 12.69 9.10 1.73
CA MET A 68 13.60 8.94 0.60
C MET A 68 14.32 10.23 0.20
N GLU A 69 15.48 10.05 -0.40
CA GLU A 69 16.19 11.07 -1.17
C GLU A 69 15.48 11.27 -2.51
N ILE A 70 15.02 12.49 -2.79
CA ILE A 70 14.30 12.81 -4.02
C ILE A 70 15.27 13.24 -5.11
N ALA A 71 15.17 12.59 -6.27
CA ALA A 71 16.00 12.89 -7.43
C ALA A 71 15.86 14.37 -7.87
N THR A 72 16.96 14.96 -8.31
CA THR A 72 16.96 16.27 -9.00
C THR A 72 16.77 16.09 -10.50
N GLU A 73 17.33 15.02 -11.06
CA GLU A 73 17.14 14.59 -12.43
C GLU A 73 16.58 13.17 -12.42
N SER A 74 15.46 12.96 -13.10
CA SER A 74 14.79 11.66 -13.18
C SER A 74 14.27 11.47 -14.61
N LYS A 75 14.22 10.24 -15.10
CA LYS A 75 13.74 9.95 -16.45
C LYS A 75 12.90 8.69 -16.48
N PHE A 76 12.15 8.52 -17.55
CA PHE A 76 11.44 7.29 -17.84
C PHE A 76 12.27 6.41 -18.79
N ASP A 77 12.02 5.11 -18.72
CA ASP A 77 12.67 4.06 -19.49
C ASP A 77 11.61 3.09 -20.02
N ARG A 78 11.88 2.45 -21.15
CA ARG A 78 11.03 1.38 -21.69
C ARG A 78 11.46 0.02 -21.15
N LYS A 79 10.57 -0.66 -20.45
CA LYS A 79 10.70 -2.08 -20.05
C LYS A 79 10.01 -2.95 -21.11
N ASN A 80 10.78 -3.58 -22.00
CA ASN A 80 10.24 -4.23 -23.20
C ASN A 80 9.84 -5.69 -22.95
N TYR A 81 8.56 -6.02 -23.14
CA TYR A 81 8.05 -7.40 -23.09
C TYR A 81 6.72 -7.52 -23.83
N PHE A 82 6.49 -8.67 -24.46
CA PHE A 82 5.24 -8.95 -25.18
C PHE A 82 4.23 -9.62 -24.25
N TYR A 83 3.08 -8.97 -24.04
CA TYR A 83 1.94 -9.59 -23.38
C TYR A 83 0.64 -8.91 -23.86
N PRO A 84 -0.49 -9.63 -24.00
CA PRO A 84 -1.71 -9.07 -24.58
C PRO A 84 -2.29 -7.82 -23.88
N ASP A 85 -2.09 -7.68 -22.57
CA ASP A 85 -2.52 -6.50 -21.80
C ASP A 85 -1.47 -5.38 -21.73
N ASN A 86 -0.32 -5.55 -22.39
CA ASN A 86 0.70 -4.53 -22.60
C ASN A 86 0.76 -4.14 -24.09
N PRO A 87 -0.15 -3.27 -24.57
CA PRO A 87 -0.40 -3.05 -25.99
C PRO A 87 0.79 -2.40 -26.73
N LYS A 88 1.66 -1.67 -26.03
CA LYS A 88 2.86 -1.06 -26.61
C LYS A 88 4.02 -2.05 -26.81
N ALA A 89 3.92 -3.25 -26.24
CA ALA A 89 5.01 -4.22 -26.08
C ALA A 89 6.20 -3.70 -25.24
N TYR A 90 6.00 -2.60 -24.52
CA TYR A 90 6.86 -2.08 -23.49
C TYR A 90 6.02 -1.31 -22.47
N GLN A 91 6.41 -1.39 -21.20
CA GLN A 91 5.86 -0.57 -20.12
C GLN A 91 6.79 0.63 -19.93
N ILE A 92 6.24 1.84 -19.87
CA ILE A 92 7.01 3.02 -19.46
C ILE A 92 7.15 2.98 -17.94
N SER A 93 8.37 2.88 -17.46
CA SER A 93 8.76 2.78 -16.04
C SER A 93 10.03 3.62 -15.81
N GLN A 94 10.82 3.37 -14.76
CA GLN A 94 12.13 4.00 -14.55
C GLN A 94 13.15 2.94 -14.14
N LEU A 95 14.36 2.99 -14.71
CA LEU A 95 15.42 2.04 -14.37
C LEU A 95 16.44 2.65 -13.40
N ASP A 96 17.35 3.50 -13.88
CA ASP A 96 18.55 3.96 -13.18
C ASP A 96 18.39 5.32 -12.49
N GLN A 97 17.33 6.07 -12.80
CA GLN A 97 17.05 7.38 -12.18
C GLN A 97 15.60 7.44 -11.65
N PRO A 98 15.24 6.60 -10.68
CA PRO A 98 13.92 6.61 -10.04
C PRO A 98 13.63 7.94 -9.32
N ILE A 99 12.37 8.20 -9.00
CA ILE A 99 11.95 9.45 -8.36
C ILE A 99 12.47 9.58 -6.91
N GLY A 100 12.62 8.45 -6.19
CA GLY A 100 13.13 8.41 -4.83
C GLY A 100 13.97 7.17 -4.54
N GLU A 101 15.01 7.33 -3.74
CA GLU A 101 15.93 6.26 -3.32
C GLU A 101 16.24 6.33 -1.81
N ASN A 102 16.82 5.26 -1.27
CA ASN A 102 17.43 5.23 0.06
C ASN A 102 16.48 5.64 1.21
N GLY A 103 15.22 5.21 1.11
CA GLY A 103 14.21 5.45 2.14
C GLY A 103 14.23 4.41 3.26
N TYR A 104 13.31 4.55 4.20
CA TYR A 104 13.08 3.56 5.25
C TYR A 104 11.73 3.76 5.92
N ILE A 105 11.22 2.68 6.54
CA ILE A 105 10.12 2.73 7.50
C ILE A 105 10.45 1.92 8.75
N ASP A 106 9.91 2.35 9.89
CA ASP A 106 10.08 1.66 11.16
C ASP A 106 8.84 0.80 11.45
N ILE A 107 9.05 -0.50 11.66
CA ILE A 107 8.01 -1.48 11.99
C ILE A 107 8.12 -1.91 13.45
N GLU A 108 7.02 -2.35 14.05
CA GLU A 108 7.00 -2.86 15.42
C GLU A 108 6.57 -4.34 15.40
N VAL A 109 7.43 -5.22 15.92
CA VAL A 109 7.16 -6.66 16.02
C VAL A 109 7.60 -7.13 17.41
N ASN A 110 6.70 -7.81 18.13
CA ASN A 110 6.95 -8.32 19.48
C ASN A 110 7.44 -7.26 20.48
N GLY A 111 7.04 -5.99 20.31
CA GLY A 111 7.45 -4.87 21.17
C GLY A 111 8.83 -4.30 20.84
N GLU A 112 9.49 -4.76 19.78
CA GLU A 112 10.74 -4.19 19.28
C GLU A 112 10.49 -3.42 17.99
N THR A 113 11.11 -2.25 17.88
CA THR A 113 11.12 -1.44 16.67
C THR A 113 12.30 -1.86 15.78
N LYS A 114 12.01 -2.14 14.52
CA LYS A 114 13.01 -2.46 13.50
C LYS A 114 12.85 -1.55 12.30
N ARG A 115 13.97 -1.00 11.82
CA ARG A 115 14.02 -0.24 10.57
C ARG A 115 14.15 -1.18 9.38
N ILE A 116 13.31 -0.97 8.37
CA ILE A 116 13.36 -1.66 7.08
C ILE A 116 13.71 -0.62 6.02
N GLY A 117 14.83 -0.83 5.32
CA GLY A 117 15.24 0.02 4.20
C GLY A 117 14.28 -0.12 3.01
N ILE A 118 14.15 0.96 2.26
CA ILE A 118 13.44 0.99 0.99
C ILE A 118 14.41 1.47 -0.08
N THR A 119 14.82 0.55 -0.95
CA THR A 119 15.81 0.79 -2.00
C THR A 119 15.38 1.93 -2.90
N ARG A 120 14.13 1.89 -3.38
CA ARG A 120 13.61 2.82 -4.39
C ARG A 120 12.09 2.93 -4.39
N LEU A 121 11.62 4.07 -4.87
CA LEU A 121 10.27 4.30 -5.36
C LEU A 121 10.38 4.87 -6.77
N HIS A 122 9.66 4.28 -7.72
CA HIS A 122 9.65 4.78 -9.09
C HIS A 122 8.26 4.78 -9.71
N MET A 123 8.10 5.61 -10.73
CA MET A 123 6.84 5.80 -11.44
C MET A 123 6.73 4.84 -12.63
N GLU A 124 5.56 4.28 -12.83
CA GLU A 124 5.26 3.51 -14.04
C GLU A 124 3.77 3.53 -14.37
N GLU A 125 3.41 2.90 -15.48
CA GLU A 125 2.01 2.67 -15.85
C GLU A 125 1.59 1.21 -15.62
N ASP A 126 0.32 1.01 -15.28
CA ASP A 126 -0.25 -0.33 -15.17
C ASP A 126 -0.50 -0.96 -16.54
N ALA A 127 -0.55 -2.29 -16.55
CA ALA A 127 -1.05 -3.07 -17.67
C ALA A 127 -2.60 -3.14 -17.63
N GLY A 128 -3.18 -3.57 -18.76
CA GLY A 128 -4.59 -3.92 -18.82
C GLY A 128 -4.93 -5.16 -17.97
N LYS A 129 -6.09 -5.74 -18.23
CA LYS A 129 -6.58 -6.94 -17.56
C LYS A 129 -6.91 -8.02 -18.58
N SER A 130 -6.31 -9.19 -18.40
CA SER A 130 -6.65 -10.40 -19.15
C SER A 130 -7.61 -11.27 -18.35
N THR A 131 -8.77 -11.62 -18.92
CA THR A 131 -9.73 -12.56 -18.33
C THR A 131 -9.78 -13.82 -19.20
N HIS A 132 -9.43 -14.96 -18.62
CA HIS A 132 -9.41 -16.23 -19.33
C HIS A 132 -10.79 -16.88 -19.37
N LYS A 133 -11.18 -17.38 -20.55
CA LYS A 133 -12.36 -18.21 -20.79
C LYS A 133 -11.92 -19.50 -21.48
N ASP A 134 -12.83 -20.46 -21.63
CA ASP A 134 -12.52 -21.74 -22.27
C ASP A 134 -12.01 -21.53 -23.71
N GLY A 135 -10.71 -21.77 -23.90
CA GLY A 135 -10.03 -21.71 -25.20
C GLY A 135 -9.57 -20.32 -25.67
N TYR A 136 -9.81 -19.23 -24.93
CA TYR A 136 -9.37 -17.89 -25.32
C TYR A 136 -9.25 -16.93 -24.11
N SER A 137 -8.65 -15.76 -24.34
CA SER A 137 -8.56 -14.68 -23.35
C SER A 137 -9.21 -13.41 -23.87
N LEU A 138 -9.90 -12.69 -22.99
CA LEU A 138 -10.47 -11.38 -23.27
C LEU A 138 -9.60 -10.31 -22.62
N VAL A 139 -9.21 -9.30 -23.38
CA VAL A 139 -8.37 -8.19 -22.90
C VAL A 139 -9.23 -6.94 -22.72
N ASP A 140 -9.18 -6.37 -21.52
CA ASP A 140 -9.73 -5.06 -21.19
C ASP A 140 -8.59 -4.09 -20.87
N LEU A 141 -8.47 -3.03 -21.66
CA LEU A 141 -7.43 -2.01 -21.55
C LEU A 141 -7.87 -0.77 -20.75
N ASN A 142 -9.02 -0.81 -20.07
CA ASN A 142 -9.46 0.26 -19.18
C ASN A 142 -8.37 0.69 -18.17
N ARG A 143 -7.69 -0.29 -17.57
CA ARG A 143 -6.64 -0.09 -16.57
C ARG A 143 -5.26 0.19 -17.16
N GLN A 144 -5.05 -0.11 -18.45
CA GLN A 144 -3.76 0.16 -19.07
C GLN A 144 -3.46 1.65 -19.00
N GLY A 145 -2.24 2.02 -18.59
CA GLY A 145 -1.84 3.41 -18.51
C GLY A 145 -2.14 4.08 -17.15
N THR A 146 -2.86 3.41 -16.25
CA THR A 146 -3.13 3.94 -14.91
C THR A 146 -1.81 4.19 -14.15
N PRO A 147 -1.64 5.30 -13.42
CA PRO A 147 -0.36 5.59 -12.75
C PRO A 147 -0.11 4.67 -11.57
N LEU A 148 1.09 4.10 -11.55
CA LEU A 148 1.61 3.30 -10.46
C LEU A 148 2.87 3.92 -9.89
N ILE A 149 3.09 3.68 -8.61
CA ILE A 149 4.41 3.72 -8.00
C ILE A 149 4.81 2.31 -7.58
N GLU A 150 5.99 1.88 -7.99
CA GLU A 150 6.61 0.63 -7.53
C GLU A 150 7.63 0.96 -6.44
N ILE A 151 7.42 0.35 -5.27
CA ILE A 151 8.18 0.53 -4.03
C ILE A 151 8.89 -0.79 -3.74
N VAL A 152 10.21 -0.77 -3.78
CA VAL A 152 11.03 -1.98 -3.58
C VAL A 152 11.76 -1.86 -2.25
N SER A 153 11.52 -2.81 -1.35
CA SER A 153 12.22 -2.86 -0.06
C SER A 153 13.64 -3.37 -0.23
N GLU A 154 14.53 -2.97 0.68
CA GLU A 154 15.76 -3.72 0.91
C GLU A 154 15.41 -5.14 1.42
N PRO A 155 16.29 -6.14 1.25
CA PRO A 155 16.10 -7.47 1.79
C PRO A 155 16.41 -7.50 3.30
N ASP A 156 15.75 -6.64 4.07
CA ASP A 156 15.93 -6.42 5.52
C ASP A 156 14.91 -7.20 6.37
N ILE A 157 13.84 -7.68 5.74
CA ILE A 157 12.77 -8.44 6.39
C ILE A 157 13.27 -9.86 6.69
N ARG A 158 13.04 -10.34 7.90
CA ARG A 158 13.56 -11.61 8.44
C ARG A 158 12.47 -12.60 8.86
N SER A 159 11.20 -12.20 8.86
CA SER A 159 10.11 -13.13 9.13
C SER A 159 8.82 -12.76 8.38
N PRO A 160 7.88 -13.70 8.22
CA PRO A 160 6.55 -13.41 7.68
C PRO A 160 5.77 -12.37 8.49
N GLU A 161 5.96 -12.31 9.81
CA GLU A 161 5.33 -11.32 10.69
C GLU A 161 5.89 -9.92 10.43
N GLU A 162 7.21 -9.80 10.24
CA GLU A 162 7.83 -8.53 9.82
C GLU A 162 7.32 -8.09 8.44
N ALA A 163 7.14 -9.02 7.49
CA ALA A 163 6.58 -8.70 6.17
C ALA A 163 5.15 -8.14 6.27
N TYR A 164 4.32 -8.71 7.15
CA TYR A 164 2.98 -8.19 7.44
C TYR A 164 3.05 -6.79 8.04
N ALA A 165 3.89 -6.58 9.07
CA ALA A 165 4.04 -5.30 9.73
C ALA A 165 4.58 -4.20 8.78
N TYR A 166 5.49 -4.56 7.88
CA TYR A 166 5.97 -3.68 6.81
C TYR A 166 4.82 -3.23 5.90
N LEU A 167 3.99 -4.17 5.41
CA LEU A 167 2.89 -3.83 4.51
C LEU A 167 1.81 -2.99 5.18
N GLU A 168 1.49 -3.28 6.44
CA GLU A 168 0.53 -2.50 7.23
C GLU A 168 1.04 -1.05 7.44
N LYS A 169 2.31 -0.90 7.83
CA LYS A 169 2.94 0.40 8.02
C LYS A 169 3.04 1.18 6.71
N LEU A 170 3.50 0.53 5.63
CA LEU A 170 3.60 1.15 4.30
C LEU A 170 2.23 1.64 3.83
N ARG A 171 1.20 0.80 3.92
CA ARG A 171 -0.18 1.18 3.57
C ARG A 171 -0.64 2.38 4.38
N SER A 172 -0.43 2.37 5.70
CA SER A 172 -0.83 3.48 6.57
C SER A 172 -0.17 4.79 6.13
N ILE A 173 1.14 4.79 5.90
CA ILE A 173 1.86 5.99 5.42
C ILE A 173 1.30 6.47 4.07
N ILE A 174 1.12 5.55 3.11
CA ILE A 174 0.59 5.88 1.77
C ILE A 174 -0.84 6.46 1.86
N GLN A 175 -1.72 5.87 2.68
CA GLN A 175 -3.07 6.40 2.89
C GLN A 175 -3.04 7.80 3.50
N TYR A 176 -2.15 8.06 4.47
CA TYR A 176 -1.99 9.38 5.07
C TYR A 176 -1.57 10.45 4.07
N THR A 177 -0.71 10.12 3.10
CA THR A 177 -0.37 11.06 2.04
C THR A 177 -1.57 11.39 1.14
N GLY A 178 -2.61 10.57 1.14
CA GLY A 178 -3.80 10.74 0.30
C GLY A 178 -3.56 10.51 -1.19
N VAL A 179 -2.45 9.87 -1.57
CA VAL A 179 -2.11 9.58 -2.98
C VAL A 179 -2.80 8.32 -3.52
N SER A 180 -3.25 7.44 -2.65
CA SER A 180 -3.88 6.15 -2.99
C SER A 180 -4.84 5.73 -1.87
N ASP A 181 -5.77 4.84 -2.19
CA ASP A 181 -6.65 4.21 -1.20
C ASP A 181 -5.97 3.00 -0.53
N GLY A 182 -4.90 2.45 -1.12
CA GLY A 182 -4.06 1.43 -0.47
C GLY A 182 -4.79 0.13 -0.13
N LYS A 183 -5.84 -0.23 -0.88
CA LYS A 183 -6.68 -1.42 -0.69
C LYS A 183 -6.24 -2.55 -1.63
N MET A 184 -5.93 -3.73 -1.08
CA MET A 184 -5.53 -4.88 -1.90
C MET A 184 -6.72 -5.55 -2.59
N GLU A 185 -7.87 -5.55 -1.92
CA GLU A 185 -9.14 -6.09 -2.39
C GLU A 185 -9.67 -5.39 -3.65
N GLU A 186 -9.38 -4.09 -3.79
CA GLU A 186 -9.70 -3.29 -4.97
C GLU A 186 -8.54 -3.27 -5.99
N GLY A 187 -7.38 -3.84 -5.65
CA GLY A 187 -6.19 -3.89 -6.50
C GLY A 187 -5.34 -2.63 -6.52
N SER A 188 -5.75 -1.59 -5.78
CA SER A 188 -4.99 -0.33 -5.64
C SER A 188 -3.67 -0.48 -4.87
N LEU A 189 -3.46 -1.62 -4.20
CA LEU A 189 -2.17 -2.04 -3.65
C LEU A 189 -1.91 -3.50 -3.97
N ARG A 190 -0.74 -3.81 -4.54
CA ARG A 190 -0.31 -5.17 -4.89
C ARG A 190 1.06 -5.42 -4.29
N CYS A 191 1.33 -6.67 -3.94
CA CYS A 191 2.63 -7.07 -3.41
C CYS A 191 3.06 -8.40 -4.03
N ASP A 192 4.27 -8.40 -4.60
CA ASP A 192 5.03 -9.62 -4.87
C ASP A 192 6.09 -9.77 -3.78
N ALA A 193 6.37 -11.01 -3.37
CA ALA A 193 7.31 -11.29 -2.28
C ALA A 193 8.48 -12.15 -2.77
N ASN A 194 9.69 -11.66 -2.56
CA ASN A 194 10.92 -12.41 -2.84
C ASN A 194 11.43 -13.01 -1.52
N VAL A 195 11.67 -14.32 -1.47
CA VAL A 195 12.17 -15.00 -0.26
C VAL A 195 13.31 -15.96 -0.60
N SER A 196 14.33 -15.93 0.25
CA SER A 196 15.47 -16.83 0.21
C SER A 196 15.89 -17.23 1.63
N LEU A 197 16.44 -18.43 1.77
CA LEU A 197 17.09 -18.89 2.99
C LEU A 197 18.60 -18.94 2.81
N ARG A 198 19.34 -18.57 3.86
CA ARG A 198 20.79 -18.84 3.94
C ARG A 198 21.16 -19.52 5.25
N PRO A 199 22.11 -20.48 5.27
CA PRO A 199 22.67 -21.00 6.51
C PRO A 199 23.27 -19.90 7.39
N TYR A 200 23.07 -19.95 8.71
CA TYR A 200 23.71 -19.00 9.63
C TYR A 200 25.24 -19.03 9.49
N GLY A 201 25.84 -17.84 9.46
CA GLY A 201 27.28 -17.65 9.28
C GLY A 201 27.73 -17.51 7.82
N GLN A 202 26.88 -17.84 6.85
CA GLN A 202 27.11 -17.52 5.44
C GLN A 202 26.74 -16.05 5.18
N LYS A 203 27.63 -15.32 4.50
CA LYS A 203 27.39 -13.91 4.13
C LYS A 203 26.58 -13.78 2.84
N GLU A 204 26.82 -14.67 1.89
CA GLU A 204 26.16 -14.65 0.59
C GLU A 204 24.66 -14.96 0.73
N PHE A 205 23.85 -14.30 -0.08
CA PHE A 205 22.42 -14.58 -0.19
C PHE A 205 22.21 -15.92 -0.91
N GLY A 206 21.19 -16.67 -0.51
CA GLY A 206 20.76 -17.87 -1.23
C GLY A 206 20.00 -17.54 -2.51
N THR A 207 19.60 -18.58 -3.25
CA THR A 207 18.71 -18.42 -4.39
C THR A 207 17.32 -17.98 -3.93
N LYS A 208 16.68 -17.07 -4.67
CA LYS A 208 15.37 -16.51 -4.33
C LYS A 208 14.22 -17.21 -5.06
N ALA A 209 13.11 -17.41 -4.36
CA ALA A 209 11.80 -17.67 -4.95
C ALA A 209 10.97 -16.38 -4.92
N GLU A 210 10.30 -16.08 -6.04
CA GLU A 210 9.37 -14.97 -6.19
C GLU A 210 7.94 -15.51 -6.07
N LEU A 211 7.20 -15.05 -5.05
CA LEU A 211 5.80 -15.38 -4.81
C LEU A 211 4.91 -14.30 -5.42
N LYS A 212 3.99 -14.72 -6.31
CA LYS A 212 2.96 -13.88 -6.92
C LYS A 212 1.56 -14.25 -6.45
N ASN A 213 0.59 -13.40 -6.78
CA ASN A 213 -0.84 -13.58 -6.49
C ASN A 213 -1.15 -13.60 -4.98
N LEU A 214 -0.56 -12.65 -4.24
CA LEU A 214 -0.76 -12.45 -2.81
C LEU A 214 -1.79 -11.33 -2.59
N ASN A 215 -3.07 -11.66 -2.69
CA ASN A 215 -4.15 -10.65 -2.75
C ASN A 215 -4.56 -10.02 -1.41
N SER A 216 -3.86 -10.32 -0.32
CA SER A 216 -4.08 -9.71 1.00
C SER A 216 -2.82 -9.79 1.85
N PHE A 217 -2.69 -8.94 2.88
CA PHE A 217 -1.56 -9.00 3.82
C PHE A 217 -1.47 -10.36 4.53
N ASN A 218 -2.61 -10.96 4.85
CA ASN A 218 -2.65 -12.31 5.41
C ASN A 218 -2.16 -13.37 4.42
N ASN A 219 -2.46 -13.21 3.12
CA ASN A 219 -1.96 -14.12 2.09
C ASN A 219 -0.45 -13.97 1.89
N VAL A 220 0.09 -12.74 1.98
CA VAL A 220 1.55 -12.51 1.99
C VAL A 220 2.19 -13.26 3.15
N ARG A 221 1.69 -13.07 4.38
CA ARG A 221 2.22 -13.76 5.57
C ARG A 221 2.16 -15.28 5.41
N LYS A 222 0.99 -15.84 5.08
CA LYS A 222 0.81 -17.29 4.90
C LYS A 222 1.66 -17.87 3.77
N GLY A 223 1.77 -17.14 2.66
CA GLY A 223 2.59 -17.54 1.51
C GLY A 223 4.07 -17.64 1.89
N LEU A 224 4.56 -16.64 2.64
CA LEU A 224 5.93 -16.64 3.17
C LEU A 224 6.15 -17.73 4.22
N GLU A 225 5.21 -17.93 5.17
CA GLU A 225 5.27 -19.01 6.17
C GLU A 225 5.40 -20.39 5.49
N TYR A 226 4.64 -20.63 4.43
CA TYR A 226 4.72 -21.87 3.67
C TYR A 226 6.04 -21.99 2.89
N GLU A 227 6.43 -20.94 2.18
CA GLU A 227 7.62 -20.98 1.32
C GLU A 227 8.92 -21.11 2.13
N VAL A 228 9.01 -20.48 3.30
CA VAL A 228 10.13 -20.64 4.23
C VAL A 228 10.27 -22.11 4.64
N LYS A 229 9.18 -22.75 5.06
CA LYS A 229 9.21 -24.18 5.43
C LYS A 229 9.57 -25.09 4.26
N ARG A 230 9.02 -24.80 3.08
CA ARG A 230 9.32 -25.56 1.85
C ARG A 230 10.81 -25.47 1.49
N GLN A 231 11.38 -24.26 1.51
CA GLN A 231 12.80 -24.08 1.22
C GLN A 231 13.68 -24.75 2.28
N GLU A 232 13.30 -24.68 3.56
CA GLU A 232 14.02 -25.36 4.64
C GLU A 232 14.02 -26.89 4.45
N GLU A 233 12.87 -27.49 4.13
CA GLU A 233 12.76 -28.92 3.85
C GLU A 233 13.63 -29.34 2.65
N GLU A 234 13.60 -28.58 1.56
CA GLU A 234 14.41 -28.86 0.35
C GLU A 234 15.91 -28.82 0.67
N LEU A 235 16.36 -27.78 1.38
CA LEU A 235 17.78 -27.62 1.77
C LEU A 235 18.23 -28.72 2.75
N LEU A 236 17.39 -29.11 3.71
CA LEU A 236 17.72 -30.19 4.66
C LEU A 236 17.78 -31.56 3.98
N ASN A 237 16.99 -31.78 2.93
CA ASN A 237 17.02 -32.99 2.12
C ASN A 237 18.19 -33.02 1.11
N GLY A 238 19.01 -31.97 1.06
CA GLY A 238 20.15 -31.87 0.15
C GLY A 238 19.77 -31.46 -1.27
N GLY A 239 18.55 -30.94 -1.47
CA GLY A 239 18.11 -30.34 -2.73
C GLY A 239 18.67 -28.94 -2.94
N GLU A 240 18.45 -28.40 -4.14
CA GLU A 240 18.88 -27.06 -4.53
C GLU A 240 17.65 -26.18 -4.76
N ILE A 241 17.66 -24.97 -4.21
CA ILE A 241 16.65 -23.95 -4.54
C ILE A 241 17.03 -23.31 -5.87
N LEU A 242 16.17 -23.47 -6.87
CA LEU A 242 16.29 -22.79 -8.16
C LEU A 242 15.63 -21.42 -8.10
N GLN A 243 15.97 -20.54 -9.05
CA GLN A 243 15.32 -19.25 -9.17
C GLN A 243 13.92 -19.45 -9.78
N GLU A 244 12.90 -19.41 -8.93
CA GLU A 244 11.53 -19.80 -9.30
C GLU A 244 10.56 -18.62 -9.19
N THR A 245 9.58 -18.59 -10.07
CA THR A 245 8.34 -17.84 -9.84
C THR A 245 7.25 -18.83 -9.46
N ARG A 246 6.64 -18.61 -8.28
CA ARG A 246 5.58 -19.46 -7.72
C ARG A 246 4.34 -18.60 -7.46
N ARG A 247 3.15 -19.18 -7.59
CA ARG A 247 1.89 -18.53 -7.21
C ARG A 247 1.38 -19.07 -5.88
N PHE A 248 0.81 -18.21 -5.06
CA PHE A 248 0.07 -18.65 -3.87
C PHE A 248 -1.33 -19.12 -4.27
N ASP A 249 -1.73 -20.28 -3.75
CA ASP A 249 -3.07 -20.83 -3.88
C ASP A 249 -3.82 -20.67 -2.55
N GLU A 250 -4.79 -19.75 -2.53
CA GLU A 250 -5.54 -19.41 -1.31
C GLU A 250 -6.37 -20.57 -0.77
N SER A 251 -6.84 -21.47 -1.64
CA SER A 251 -7.69 -22.60 -1.25
C SER A 251 -6.92 -23.68 -0.49
N THR A 252 -5.63 -23.84 -0.82
CA THR A 252 -4.76 -24.85 -0.20
C THR A 252 -3.76 -24.27 0.79
N GLY A 253 -3.49 -22.96 0.72
CA GLY A 253 -2.46 -22.28 1.51
C GLY A 253 -1.03 -22.64 1.09
N LYS A 254 -0.83 -23.08 -0.17
CA LYS A 254 0.47 -23.56 -0.69
C LYS A 254 0.99 -22.68 -1.82
N THR A 255 2.30 -22.78 -2.08
CA THR A 255 2.93 -22.16 -3.25
C THR A 255 3.09 -23.19 -4.38
N ILE A 256 2.58 -22.87 -5.56
CA ILE A 256 2.62 -23.72 -6.76
C ILE A 256 3.66 -23.14 -7.72
N LEU A 257 4.61 -23.97 -8.15
CA LEU A 257 5.60 -23.58 -9.16
C LEU A 257 4.91 -23.19 -10.46
N MET A 258 5.21 -22.00 -10.98
CA MET A 258 4.74 -21.57 -12.29
C MET A 258 5.83 -21.77 -13.35
N ARG A 259 7.03 -21.25 -13.06
CA ARG A 259 8.18 -21.33 -13.96
C ARG A 259 9.48 -21.33 -13.17
N VAL A 260 10.47 -22.01 -13.72
CA VAL A 260 11.88 -21.90 -13.31
C VAL A 260 12.54 -20.91 -14.25
N LYS A 261 13.24 -19.91 -13.73
CA LYS A 261 13.97 -18.93 -14.53
C LYS A 261 15.30 -19.55 -14.96
N GLU A 262 15.48 -19.75 -16.26
CA GLU A 262 16.76 -20.23 -16.84
C GLU A 262 17.81 -19.10 -16.91
N ALA A 263 17.37 -17.84 -16.95
CA ALA A 263 18.17 -16.61 -16.90
C ALA A 263 17.33 -15.42 -16.38
N SER A 264 17.95 -14.27 -16.15
CA SER A 264 17.22 -13.01 -15.94
C SER A 264 16.52 -12.59 -17.24
N ASP A 265 15.23 -12.26 -17.18
CA ASP A 265 14.46 -11.75 -18.33
C ASP A 265 15.14 -10.46 -18.86
N ASP A 266 15.61 -10.47 -20.12
CA ASP A 266 16.21 -9.29 -20.76
C ASP A 266 15.12 -8.34 -21.27
N TYR A 267 14.75 -7.39 -20.41
CA TYR A 267 13.78 -6.34 -20.73
C TYR A 267 14.31 -5.26 -21.68
N ARG A 268 15.58 -5.33 -22.11
CA ARG A 268 16.21 -4.40 -23.06
C ARG A 268 15.94 -2.94 -22.70
N TYR A 269 16.12 -2.58 -21.43
CA TYR A 269 15.83 -1.22 -20.96
C TYR A 269 16.63 -0.17 -21.74
N PHE A 270 15.96 0.94 -22.05
CA PHE A 270 16.61 2.15 -22.54
C PHE A 270 15.73 3.39 -22.22
N PRO A 271 16.33 4.59 -22.15
CA PRO A 271 15.60 5.83 -21.90
C PRO A 271 14.45 6.03 -22.89
N GLU A 272 13.28 6.42 -22.38
CA GLU A 272 12.10 6.75 -23.19
C GLU A 272 12.36 8.01 -24.02
N PRO A 273 12.57 7.93 -25.34
CA PRO A 273 12.91 9.11 -26.15
C PRO A 273 11.75 10.08 -26.32
N ASP A 274 10.50 9.64 -26.13
CA ASP A 274 9.30 10.47 -26.31
C ASP A 274 8.98 11.31 -25.07
N ILE A 275 9.67 11.08 -23.95
CA ILE A 275 9.52 11.83 -22.69
C ILE A 275 10.88 12.45 -22.32
N VAL A 276 10.93 13.77 -22.24
CA VAL A 276 12.12 14.49 -21.78
C VAL A 276 12.41 14.19 -20.31
N PRO A 277 13.68 14.21 -19.87
CA PRO A 277 14.02 14.09 -18.46
C PRO A 277 13.29 15.13 -17.60
N LEU A 278 12.90 14.73 -16.40
CA LEU A 278 12.35 15.59 -15.36
C LEU A 278 13.48 16.30 -14.63
N TYR A 279 13.39 17.62 -14.53
CA TYR A 279 14.22 18.42 -13.64
C TYR A 279 13.37 18.89 -12.45
N ILE A 280 13.68 18.37 -11.27
CA ILE A 280 12.94 18.57 -10.04
C ILE A 280 13.74 19.51 -9.16
N ASP A 281 13.48 20.81 -9.33
CA ASP A 281 14.15 21.85 -8.55
C ASP A 281 13.73 21.85 -7.07
N GLU A 282 14.53 22.51 -6.23
CA GLU A 282 14.28 22.58 -4.79
C GLU A 282 12.97 23.30 -4.43
N ALA A 283 12.49 24.24 -5.26
CA ALA A 283 11.21 24.92 -5.02
C ALA A 283 10.04 23.97 -5.26
N TRP A 284 10.13 23.09 -6.26
CA TRP A 284 9.18 22.00 -6.47
C TRP A 284 9.22 21.02 -5.28
N LYS A 285 10.41 20.57 -4.87
CA LYS A 285 10.54 19.68 -3.69
C LYS A 285 9.92 20.30 -2.45
N ALA A 286 10.20 21.57 -2.16
CA ALA A 286 9.62 22.29 -1.02
C ALA A 286 8.10 22.37 -1.09
N ARG A 287 7.52 22.73 -2.26
CA ARG A 287 6.07 22.77 -2.47
C ARG A 287 5.39 21.43 -2.17
N VAL A 288 5.99 20.32 -2.62
CA VAL A 288 5.45 18.98 -2.35
C VAL A 288 5.60 18.61 -0.89
N ARG A 289 6.74 18.93 -0.26
CA ARG A 289 6.99 18.66 1.16
C ARG A 289 5.97 19.34 2.07
N GLU A 290 5.59 20.57 1.77
CA GLU A 290 4.55 21.32 2.51
C GLU A 290 3.15 20.67 2.43
N SER A 291 2.92 19.80 1.44
CA SER A 291 1.64 19.09 1.29
C SER A 291 1.57 17.76 2.04
N ILE A 292 2.65 17.34 2.71
CA ILE A 292 2.69 16.10 3.49
C ILE A 292 2.03 16.37 4.84
N PRO A 293 0.93 15.68 5.18
CA PRO A 293 0.31 15.81 6.49
C PRO A 293 1.18 15.16 7.58
N GLU A 294 0.84 15.40 8.84
CA GLU A 294 1.46 14.69 9.95
C GLU A 294 1.22 13.17 9.79
N LEU A 295 2.31 12.40 9.69
CA LEU A 295 2.30 10.97 9.40
C LEU A 295 1.98 10.12 10.66
N PRO A 296 1.63 8.83 10.49
CA PRO A 296 1.17 7.98 11.60
C PRO A 296 2.10 7.95 12.82
N ASP A 297 3.41 7.86 12.61
CA ASP A 297 4.38 7.73 13.72
C ASP A 297 4.49 9.01 14.55
N ALA A 298 4.49 10.17 13.90
CA ALA A 298 4.49 11.47 14.56
C ALA A 298 3.21 11.64 15.39
N ARG A 299 2.05 11.29 14.82
CA ARG A 299 0.78 11.31 15.54
C ARG A 299 0.74 10.31 16.70
N LYS A 300 1.24 9.08 16.52
CA LYS A 300 1.30 8.07 17.60
C LYS A 300 2.14 8.60 18.77
N GLU A 301 3.31 9.19 18.47
CA GLU A 301 4.18 9.77 19.48
C GLU A 301 3.50 10.95 20.21
N LYS A 302 2.84 11.84 19.46
CA LYS A 302 2.02 12.93 19.99
C LYS A 302 0.91 12.40 20.90
N TYR A 303 0.19 11.36 20.49
CA TYR A 303 -0.94 10.81 21.26
C TYR A 303 -0.48 10.19 22.58
N VAL A 304 0.68 9.55 22.60
CA VAL A 304 1.25 9.03 23.84
C VAL A 304 1.72 10.17 24.75
N LYS A 305 2.43 11.17 24.21
CA LYS A 305 3.05 12.24 25.01
C LYS A 305 2.07 13.31 25.49
N GLU A 306 1.22 13.80 24.61
CA GLU A 306 0.33 14.93 24.86
C GLU A 306 -1.01 14.48 25.45
N PHE A 307 -1.57 13.37 24.94
CA PHE A 307 -2.86 12.86 25.40
C PHE A 307 -2.75 11.76 26.47
N GLY A 308 -1.55 11.30 26.81
CA GLY A 308 -1.32 10.29 27.84
C GLY A 308 -1.92 8.92 27.49
N LEU A 309 -2.16 8.64 26.20
CA LEU A 309 -2.74 7.38 25.76
C LEU A 309 -1.72 6.23 25.83
N PRO A 310 -2.16 5.00 26.15
CA PRO A 310 -1.32 3.81 25.98
C PRO A 310 -0.82 3.67 24.53
N ALA A 311 0.37 3.08 24.35
CA ALA A 311 0.94 2.88 23.02
C ALA A 311 0.03 2.07 22.07
N TYR A 312 -0.72 1.10 22.62
CA TYR A 312 -1.72 0.34 21.87
C TYR A 312 -2.85 1.24 21.35
N ASP A 313 -3.43 2.08 22.21
CA ASP A 313 -4.47 3.04 21.83
C ASP A 313 -3.99 3.98 20.72
N ALA A 314 -2.82 4.59 20.92
CA ALA A 314 -2.23 5.50 19.97
C ALA A 314 -1.96 4.82 18.61
N HIS A 315 -1.54 3.54 18.63
CA HIS A 315 -1.37 2.75 17.41
C HIS A 315 -2.69 2.56 16.66
N VAL A 316 -3.73 2.07 17.33
CA VAL A 316 -5.03 1.79 16.68
C VAL A 316 -5.65 3.06 16.12
N LEU A 317 -5.60 4.17 16.88
CA LEU A 317 -6.16 5.45 16.44
C LEU A 317 -5.41 6.08 15.26
N THR A 318 -4.15 5.70 15.02
CA THR A 318 -3.33 6.22 13.93
C THR A 318 -3.26 5.29 12.72
N LEU A 319 -3.99 4.16 12.71
CA LEU A 319 -4.01 3.24 11.56
C LEU A 319 -4.46 3.90 10.26
N THR A 320 -5.51 4.73 10.32
CA THR A 320 -6.01 5.51 9.17
C THR A 320 -6.07 7.00 9.52
N LYS A 321 -5.94 7.84 8.48
CA LYS A 321 -5.94 9.30 8.66
C LYS A 321 -7.29 9.79 9.13
N GLU A 322 -8.37 9.22 8.61
CA GLU A 322 -9.75 9.57 8.93
C GLU A 322 -10.06 9.29 10.40
N MET A 323 -9.63 8.14 10.92
CA MET A 323 -9.78 7.81 12.34
C MET A 323 -8.98 8.77 13.23
N SER A 324 -7.75 9.07 12.82
CA SER A 324 -6.85 9.94 13.54
C SER A 324 -7.35 11.39 13.57
N ASP A 325 -7.81 11.93 12.43
CA ASP A 325 -8.42 13.26 12.33
C ASP A 325 -9.72 13.34 13.15
N PHE A 326 -10.56 12.30 13.09
CA PHE A 326 -11.80 12.25 13.87
C PHE A 326 -11.52 12.26 15.38
N PHE A 327 -10.50 11.52 15.82
CA PHE A 327 -10.06 11.51 17.21
C PHE A 327 -9.60 12.91 17.67
N GLU A 328 -8.70 13.57 16.93
CA GLU A 328 -8.23 14.90 17.32
C GLU A 328 -9.38 15.91 17.37
N ALA A 329 -10.24 15.91 16.36
CA ALA A 329 -11.42 16.78 16.34
C ALA A 329 -12.38 16.50 17.50
N ALA A 330 -12.55 15.24 17.91
CA ALA A 330 -13.41 14.90 19.04
C ALA A 330 -12.79 15.31 20.39
N VAL A 331 -11.45 15.29 20.49
CA VAL A 331 -10.72 15.78 21.66
C VAL A 331 -10.85 17.31 21.76
N GLU A 332 -10.80 18.03 20.64
CA GLU A 332 -10.99 19.49 20.61
C GLU A 332 -12.39 19.92 21.08
N GLU A 333 -13.40 19.08 20.91
CA GLU A 333 -14.74 19.28 21.46
C GLU A 333 -14.77 19.20 23.00
N GLY A 334 -13.70 18.75 23.66
CA GLY A 334 -13.52 18.80 25.11
C GLY A 334 -14.19 17.65 25.88
N ALA A 335 -14.34 16.48 25.25
CA ALA A 335 -14.67 15.24 25.95
C ALA A 335 -13.39 14.50 26.42
N ASP A 336 -13.53 13.56 27.34
CA ASP A 336 -12.43 12.78 27.93
C ASP A 336 -11.72 11.98 26.84
N VAL A 337 -10.41 12.24 26.75
CA VAL A 337 -9.54 11.67 25.71
C VAL A 337 -9.55 10.14 25.76
N LYS A 338 -9.54 9.55 26.96
CA LYS A 338 -9.51 8.09 27.12
C LYS A 338 -10.84 7.47 26.73
N MET A 339 -11.97 8.10 27.03
CA MET A 339 -13.28 7.65 26.60
C MET A 339 -13.46 7.74 25.09
N ILE A 340 -12.99 8.82 24.44
CA ILE A 340 -13.00 8.94 22.98
C ILE A 340 -12.21 7.79 22.36
N SER A 341 -10.96 7.57 22.83
CA SER A 341 -10.11 6.46 22.38
C SER A 341 -10.83 5.11 22.48
N ASN A 342 -11.42 4.81 23.64
CA ASN A 342 -12.12 3.55 23.88
C ASN A 342 -13.35 3.37 22.95
N TRP A 343 -14.11 4.44 22.70
CA TRP A 343 -15.28 4.38 21.81
C TRP A 343 -14.89 4.19 20.35
N LEU A 344 -13.86 4.90 19.89
CA LEU A 344 -13.34 4.76 18.54
C LEU A 344 -12.80 3.35 18.27
N MET A 345 -11.93 2.85 19.16
CA MET A 345 -11.35 1.52 19.02
C MET A 345 -12.37 0.39 19.17
N GLY A 346 -13.38 0.58 20.03
CA GLY A 346 -14.42 -0.40 20.32
C GLY A 346 -15.67 -0.16 19.49
N GLY A 347 -16.62 0.60 20.06
CA GLY A 347 -17.98 0.73 19.53
C GLY A 347 -18.05 1.23 18.07
N VAL A 348 -17.20 2.18 17.69
CA VAL A 348 -17.15 2.70 16.31
C VAL A 348 -16.60 1.65 15.37
N ASN A 349 -15.40 1.12 15.61
CA ASN A 349 -14.84 0.05 14.76
C ASN A 349 -15.75 -1.19 14.68
N GLU A 350 -16.39 -1.60 15.78
CA GLU A 350 -17.38 -2.68 15.78
C GLU A 350 -18.56 -2.37 14.84
N TYR A 351 -19.06 -1.13 14.86
CA TYR A 351 -20.16 -0.70 14.01
C TYR A 351 -19.77 -0.60 12.53
N LEU A 352 -18.62 0.00 12.21
CA LEU A 352 -18.10 0.09 10.84
C LEU A 352 -17.92 -1.30 10.25
N ASN A 353 -17.26 -2.20 10.98
CA ASN A 353 -17.04 -3.58 10.55
C ASN A 353 -18.35 -4.37 10.38
N LYS A 354 -19.32 -4.19 11.29
CA LYS A 354 -20.62 -4.89 11.20
C LYS A 354 -21.42 -4.46 9.98
N ASN A 355 -21.36 -3.18 9.61
CA ASN A 355 -22.14 -2.62 8.51
C ASN A 355 -21.38 -2.55 7.18
N GLN A 356 -20.06 -2.80 7.19
CA GLN A 356 -19.19 -2.70 6.00
C GLN A 356 -19.23 -1.31 5.37
N ILE A 357 -19.12 -0.28 6.20
CA ILE A 357 -19.11 1.14 5.80
C ILE A 357 -17.87 1.85 6.37
N GLU A 358 -17.49 2.96 5.75
CA GLU A 358 -16.37 3.79 6.23
C GLU A 358 -16.86 4.87 7.21
N LEU A 359 -15.94 5.45 7.99
CA LEU A 359 -16.29 6.43 9.03
C LEU A 359 -16.99 7.67 8.45
N GLN A 360 -16.55 8.14 7.28
CA GLN A 360 -17.18 9.27 6.60
C GLN A 360 -18.59 8.97 6.05
N ASP A 361 -18.97 7.70 5.93
CA ASP A 361 -20.30 7.30 5.44
C ASP A 361 -21.33 7.19 6.57
N THR A 362 -20.93 7.49 7.80
CA THR A 362 -21.81 7.49 8.98
C THR A 362 -22.41 8.88 9.24
N GLY A 363 -23.47 8.94 10.05
CA GLY A 363 -23.96 10.18 10.66
C GLY A 363 -23.14 10.65 11.86
N LEU A 364 -22.07 9.92 12.21
CA LEU A 364 -21.22 10.26 13.34
C LEU A 364 -20.35 11.48 13.00
N THR A 365 -20.26 12.41 13.94
CA THR A 365 -19.41 13.60 13.83
C THR A 365 -18.58 13.71 15.10
N PRO A 366 -17.40 14.36 15.06
CA PRO A 366 -16.60 14.57 16.26
C PRO A 366 -17.40 15.22 17.40
N ALA A 367 -18.22 16.23 17.07
CA ALA A 367 -19.10 16.92 18.00
C ALA A 367 -20.16 16.02 18.64
N ASN A 368 -20.84 15.18 17.86
CA ASN A 368 -21.91 14.36 18.42
C ASN A 368 -21.37 13.17 19.24
N LEU A 369 -20.22 12.61 18.87
CA LEU A 369 -19.56 11.58 19.68
C LEU A 369 -19.07 12.19 20.99
N ALA A 370 -18.42 13.36 20.95
CA ALA A 370 -17.99 14.07 22.15
C ALA A 370 -19.17 14.45 23.05
N GLY A 371 -20.29 14.90 22.48
CA GLY A 371 -21.53 15.16 23.21
C GLY A 371 -22.08 13.92 23.92
N MET A 372 -22.10 12.78 23.23
CA MET A 372 -22.49 11.49 23.82
C MET A 372 -21.56 11.11 25.00
N ILE A 373 -20.25 11.30 24.84
CA ILE A 373 -19.26 10.95 25.86
C ILE A 373 -19.39 11.86 27.10
N LYS A 374 -19.63 13.16 26.93
CA LYS A 374 -19.88 14.08 28.05
C LYS A 374 -21.09 13.68 28.90
N LEU A 375 -22.15 13.15 28.28
CA LEU A 375 -23.31 12.60 29.02
C LEU A 375 -22.95 11.33 29.82
N ILE A 376 -21.92 10.59 29.41
CA ILE A 376 -21.41 9.45 30.18
C ILE A 376 -20.58 9.95 31.37
N GLU A 377 -19.72 10.94 31.13
CA GLU A 377 -18.87 11.54 32.16
C GLU A 377 -19.66 12.20 33.30
N ASP A 378 -20.71 12.95 32.97
CA ASP A 378 -21.55 13.62 33.96
C ASP A 378 -22.56 12.68 34.66
N GLY A 379 -22.59 11.40 34.25
CA GLY A 379 -23.45 10.36 34.81
C GLY A 379 -24.90 10.38 34.30
N THR A 380 -25.26 11.28 33.38
CA THR A 380 -26.60 11.33 32.76
C THR A 380 -26.89 10.05 31.99
N MET A 381 -25.88 9.46 31.35
CA MET A 381 -26.00 8.27 30.53
C MET A 381 -25.09 7.14 31.02
N SER A 382 -25.69 6.01 31.39
CA SER A 382 -24.91 4.79 31.67
C SER A 382 -24.33 4.18 30.39
N SER A 383 -23.23 3.43 30.51
CA SER A 383 -22.63 2.68 29.38
C SER A 383 -23.62 1.76 28.67
N LYS A 384 -24.59 1.20 29.39
CA LYS A 384 -25.67 0.37 28.82
C LYS A 384 -26.64 1.16 27.95
N ILE A 385 -26.92 2.40 28.30
CA ILE A 385 -27.76 3.31 27.51
C ILE A 385 -26.97 3.81 26.30
N ALA A 386 -25.70 4.17 26.49
CA ALA A 386 -24.81 4.60 25.41
C ALA A 386 -24.73 3.57 24.27
N LYS A 387 -24.64 2.27 24.59
CA LYS A 387 -24.67 1.20 23.57
C LYS A 387 -25.99 1.10 22.78
N LYS A 388 -27.07 1.72 23.25
CA LYS A 388 -28.35 1.81 22.52
C LYS A 388 -28.47 3.12 21.72
N VAL A 389 -27.94 4.20 22.25
CA VAL A 389 -27.96 5.53 21.60
C VAL A 389 -26.95 5.59 20.46
N PHE A 390 -25.75 5.02 20.64
CA PHE A 390 -24.67 5.10 19.67
C PHE A 390 -25.05 4.60 18.27
N PRO A 391 -25.71 3.43 18.07
CA PRO A 391 -26.10 2.99 16.72
C PRO A 391 -27.04 3.95 16.01
N GLU A 392 -27.96 4.60 16.75
CA GLU A 392 -28.87 5.60 16.21
C GLU A 392 -28.10 6.86 15.80
N LEU A 393 -27.16 7.30 16.64
CA LEU A 393 -26.30 8.45 16.37
C LEU A 393 -25.38 8.20 15.16
N ALA A 394 -24.82 7.00 15.04
CA ALA A 394 -23.97 6.62 13.92
C ALA A 394 -24.76 6.45 12.61
N GLN A 395 -26.03 6.06 12.67
CA GLN A 395 -26.86 5.88 11.48
C GLN A 395 -27.49 7.19 11.01
N ASN A 396 -28.10 7.94 11.92
CA ASN A 396 -28.98 9.08 11.60
C ASN A 396 -28.37 10.43 12.00
N GLY A 397 -27.23 10.43 12.69
CA GLY A 397 -26.63 11.65 13.24
C GLY A 397 -27.48 12.24 14.35
N GLY A 398 -27.37 13.55 14.54
CA GLY A 398 -28.11 14.29 15.57
C GLY A 398 -27.33 14.44 16.87
N ASP A 399 -28.07 14.61 17.98
CA ASP A 399 -27.53 14.89 19.30
C ASP A 399 -27.93 13.79 20.30
N ALA A 400 -26.94 13.27 21.02
CA ALA A 400 -27.12 12.14 21.93
C ALA A 400 -28.02 12.44 23.14
N LYS A 401 -28.31 13.70 23.46
CA LYS A 401 -29.23 14.08 24.55
C LYS A 401 -30.68 14.05 24.09
N GLN A 402 -30.92 14.23 22.78
CA GLN A 402 -32.25 14.20 22.20
C GLN A 402 -32.74 12.78 21.94
N ILE A 403 -31.81 11.89 21.55
CA ILE A 403 -32.01 10.45 21.41
C ILE A 403 -32.08 9.80 22.80
#